data_AF-A0A4U6DH57-F1
#
_entry.id   AF-A0A4U6DH57-F1
#
_cell.length_a   1.000
_cell.length_b   1.000
_cell.length_c   1.000
_cell.angle_alpha   90.00
_cell.angle_beta   90.00
_cell.angle_gamma   90.00
#
_symmetry.space_group_name_H-M   'P 1'
#
loop_
_entity.id
_entity.type
_entity.pdbx_description
1 polymer ?
#
loop_
_entity_poly.entity_id
_entity_poly.type
_entity_poly.pdbx_seq_one_letter_code
_entity_poly.pdbx_strand_id
1 'polypeptide(L)'
;MNKYFAPLILFLFSAVPAFSQNIRIQIVAPKEFKGRKAILLTREKGFAAIVHSIKLNSDIFNLEIAGDLVPDLYQLHVSQVKGSLFFFLEPGSKIQLDTTDVSKSIVTNSKSNPEWKLFQDNLQKPYDQRINDYSQGEKRARKERNADSLNFWVDKQAVEKEDLVKKTGEYIADHPDSYVSLYLLKINWYAFKNDKLFERLAKSMAGHRTYKFLEEKNRKTEKSGVLGHNL
;
A
#
# COMPACT_ATOMS: atom_id res chain seq x y z
N MET A 1 45.81 36.77 37.28
CA MET A 1 46.12 35.58 36.44
C MET A 1 44.83 34.80 36.25
N ASN A 2 44.12 35.04 35.14
CA ASN A 2 42.81 34.43 34.87
C ASN A 2 42.99 33.10 34.15
N LYS A 3 42.48 32.03 34.77
CA LYS A 3 42.36 30.69 34.17
C LYS A 3 41.06 30.66 33.37
N TYR A 4 41.14 30.59 32.04
CA TYR A 4 40.00 30.32 31.18
C TYR A 4 39.87 28.81 30.97
N PHE A 5 38.81 28.23 31.51
CA PHE A 5 38.33 26.88 31.20
C PHE A 5 37.33 27.01 30.06
N ALA A 6 37.65 26.50 28.87
CA ALA A 6 36.71 26.34 27.78
C ALA A 6 36.09 24.94 27.85
N PRO A 7 34.76 24.77 27.97
CA PRO A 7 34.16 23.46 27.80
C PRO A 7 33.96 23.20 26.30
N LEU A 8 34.67 22.19 25.81
CA LEU A 8 34.50 21.58 24.49
C LEU A 8 33.12 20.88 24.45
N ILE A 9 32.13 21.49 23.78
CA ILE A 9 30.84 20.85 23.53
C ILE A 9 31.04 19.81 22.42
N LEU A 10 31.18 18.56 22.84
CA LEU A 10 31.23 17.40 21.96
C LEU A 10 29.79 17.10 21.49
N PHE A 11 29.45 17.55 20.27
CA PHE A 11 28.27 17.08 19.55
C PHE A 11 28.47 15.60 19.20
N LEU A 12 28.06 14.72 20.11
CA LEU A 12 27.82 13.32 19.80
C LEU A 12 26.62 13.27 18.84
N PHE A 13 26.90 13.23 17.55
CA PHE A 13 25.95 12.78 16.55
C PHE A 13 25.58 11.32 16.88
N SER A 14 24.52 11.14 17.65
CA SER A 14 23.83 9.87 17.79
C SER A 14 23.22 9.53 16.44
N ALA A 15 24.01 8.87 15.59
CA ALA A 15 23.51 8.16 14.42
C ALA A 15 22.53 7.11 14.94
N VAL A 16 21.23 7.36 14.77
CA VAL A 16 20.20 6.36 15.02
C VAL A 16 20.51 5.21 14.05
N PRO A 17 20.85 4.01 14.53
CA PRO A 17 21.07 2.89 13.64
C PRO A 17 19.75 2.64 12.92
N ALA A 18 19.74 2.83 11.60
CA ALA A 18 18.68 2.31 10.75
C ALA A 18 18.74 0.79 10.89
N PHE A 19 17.88 0.22 11.73
CA PHE A 19 17.76 -1.22 11.90
C PHE A 19 17.20 -1.82 10.60
N SER A 20 18.09 -2.20 9.70
CA SER A 20 17.78 -3.12 8.61
C SER A 20 17.45 -4.47 9.24
N GLN A 21 16.25 -5.01 8.94
CA GLN A 21 15.86 -6.34 9.36
C GLN A 21 16.03 -7.30 8.18
N ASN A 22 16.58 -8.47 8.45
CA ASN A 22 16.61 -9.55 7.47
C ASN A 22 15.23 -10.22 7.47
N ILE A 23 14.41 -9.84 6.50
CA ILE A 23 13.07 -10.39 6.32
C ILE A 23 13.19 -11.66 5.51
N ARG A 24 12.90 -12.79 6.16
CA ARG A 24 12.83 -14.08 5.48
C ARG A 24 11.44 -14.27 4.88
N ILE A 25 11.39 -14.48 3.56
CA ILE A 25 10.16 -14.84 2.85
C ILE A 25 10.40 -16.17 2.14
N GLN A 26 9.41 -17.05 2.22
CA GLN A 26 9.47 -18.32 1.51
C GLN A 26 8.58 -18.25 0.28
N ILE A 27 9.15 -18.30 -0.92
CA ILE A 27 8.40 -18.61 -2.14
C ILE A 27 8.54 -20.10 -2.41
N VAL A 28 7.41 -20.80 -2.43
CA VAL A 28 7.31 -22.19 -2.88
C VAL A 28 6.82 -22.16 -4.33
N ALA A 29 7.72 -22.50 -5.25
CA ALA A 29 7.44 -22.53 -6.67
C ALA A 29 7.18 -23.98 -7.15
N PRO A 30 6.16 -24.21 -7.98
CA PRO A 30 5.99 -25.47 -8.70
C PRO A 30 7.23 -25.82 -9.54
N LYS A 31 7.45 -27.12 -9.81
CA LYS A 31 8.65 -27.59 -10.54
C LYS A 31 8.76 -26.98 -11.95
N GLU A 32 7.62 -26.67 -12.56
CA GLU A 32 7.48 -26.05 -13.88
C GLU A 32 8.06 -24.63 -13.93
N PHE A 33 8.28 -24.01 -12.77
CA PHE A 33 8.84 -22.68 -12.65
C PHE A 33 10.36 -22.67 -12.47
N LYS A 34 11.01 -23.85 -12.47
CA LYS A 34 12.46 -23.97 -12.36
C LYS A 34 13.16 -23.12 -13.43
N GLY A 35 14.04 -22.23 -13.00
CA GLY A 35 14.81 -21.33 -13.86
C GLY A 35 14.11 -20.03 -14.24
N ARG A 36 12.81 -19.86 -13.92
CA ARG A 36 12.07 -18.62 -14.22
C ARG A 36 12.49 -17.48 -13.30
N LYS A 37 12.30 -16.25 -13.77
CA LYS A 37 12.62 -15.03 -13.02
C LYS A 37 11.38 -14.55 -12.26
N ALA A 38 11.48 -14.42 -10.94
CA ALA A 38 10.51 -13.73 -10.11
C ALA A 38 11.00 -12.31 -9.81
N ILE A 39 10.12 -11.32 -9.91
CA ILE A 39 10.43 -9.90 -9.69
C ILE A 39 9.49 -9.37 -8.63
N LEU A 40 10.07 -8.82 -7.57
CA LEU A 40 9.35 -8.11 -6.52
C LEU A 40 9.37 -6.61 -6.83
N LEU A 41 8.19 -6.02 -6.89
CA LEU A 41 7.97 -4.62 -7.17
C LEU A 41 7.32 -3.94 -5.96
N THR A 42 7.68 -2.68 -5.73
CA THR A 42 6.93 -1.78 -4.85
C THR A 42 6.35 -0.64 -5.67
N ARG A 43 5.24 -0.05 -5.22
CA ARG A 43 4.69 1.18 -5.80
C ARG A 43 5.14 2.38 -5.00
N GLU A 44 6.24 3.01 -5.43
CA GLU A 44 6.58 4.35 -4.97
C GLU A 44 6.08 5.39 -5.98
N LYS A 45 5.22 6.31 -5.53
CA LYS A 45 4.79 7.50 -6.30
C LYS A 45 4.18 7.19 -7.68
N GLY A 46 3.45 6.09 -7.81
CA GLY A 46 2.74 5.71 -9.05
C GLY A 46 3.56 4.90 -10.06
N PHE A 47 4.86 4.70 -9.82
CA PHE A 47 5.70 3.81 -10.64
C PHE A 47 6.00 2.51 -9.88
N ALA A 48 6.02 1.40 -10.60
CA ALA A 48 6.51 0.14 -10.06
C ALA A 48 8.05 0.15 -10.08
N ALA A 49 8.67 0.22 -8.91
CA ALA A 49 10.12 0.11 -8.77
C ALA A 49 10.50 -1.35 -8.49
N ILE A 50 11.51 -1.86 -9.20
CA ILE A 50 12.06 -3.19 -8.93
C ILE A 50 12.82 -3.14 -7.62
N VAL A 51 12.34 -3.89 -6.64
CA VAL A 51 12.98 -4.03 -5.33
C VAL A 51 13.91 -5.22 -5.32
N HIS A 52 13.49 -6.32 -5.95
CA HIS A 52 14.30 -7.53 -5.98
C HIS A 52 13.99 -8.41 -7.20
N SER A 53 14.94 -9.25 -7.55
CA SER A 53 14.86 -10.16 -8.69
C SER A 53 15.51 -11.49 -8.35
N ILE A 54 14.82 -12.60 -8.61
CA ILE A 54 15.20 -13.92 -8.11
C ILE A 54 15.03 -14.94 -9.23
N LYS A 55 15.94 -15.90 -9.32
CA LYS A 55 15.78 -17.08 -10.17
C LYS A 55 15.18 -18.21 -9.34
N LEU A 56 14.02 -18.72 -9.74
CA LEU A 56 13.29 -19.77 -9.04
C LEU A 56 13.98 -21.13 -9.26
N ASN A 57 14.94 -21.49 -8.41
CA ASN A 57 15.73 -22.73 -8.55
C ASN A 57 15.65 -23.67 -7.33
N SER A 58 15.54 -23.12 -6.12
CA SER A 58 15.33 -23.82 -4.86
C SER A 58 15.02 -22.79 -3.76
N ASP A 59 14.30 -23.23 -2.75
CA ASP A 59 13.32 -22.45 -2.00
C ASP A 59 13.91 -21.59 -0.88
N ILE A 60 13.19 -20.51 -0.54
CA ILE A 60 13.51 -19.51 0.48
C ILE A 60 14.56 -18.49 0.01
N PHE A 61 14.18 -17.21 0.04
CA PHE A 61 15.15 -16.12 -0.11
C PHE A 61 14.99 -15.13 1.04
N ASN A 62 16.12 -14.59 1.47
CA ASN A 62 16.17 -13.57 2.51
C ASN A 62 16.25 -12.21 1.82
N LEU A 63 15.36 -11.31 2.20
CA LEU A 63 15.32 -9.96 1.70
C LEU A 63 15.70 -9.02 2.85
N GLU A 64 16.81 -8.31 2.68
CA GLU A 64 17.22 -7.31 3.67
C GLU A 64 16.44 -6.02 3.41
N ILE A 65 15.58 -5.64 4.34
CA ILE A 65 14.74 -4.44 4.24
C ILE A 65 14.76 -3.70 5.57
N ALA A 66 14.75 -2.37 5.51
CA ALA A 66 14.55 -1.55 6.71
C ALA A 66 13.24 -1.93 7.43
N GLY A 67 13.31 -2.20 8.74
CA GLY A 67 12.15 -2.70 9.49
C GLY A 67 10.95 -1.74 9.51
N ASP A 68 11.17 -0.45 9.24
CA ASP A 68 10.12 0.56 9.14
C ASP A 68 9.35 0.53 7.81
N LEU A 69 9.78 -0.28 6.83
CA LEU A 69 9.13 -0.46 5.53
C LEU A 69 8.15 -1.65 5.51
N VAL A 70 8.02 -2.40 6.61
CA VAL A 70 7.13 -3.55 6.67
C VAL A 70 6.20 -3.49 7.89
N PRO A 71 4.96 -3.97 7.76
CA PRO A 71 4.30 -4.45 6.53
C PRO A 71 3.91 -3.34 5.54
N ASP A 72 4.23 -3.51 4.26
CA ASP A 72 3.77 -2.64 3.15
C ASP A 72 3.32 -3.50 1.95
N LEU A 73 2.58 -2.89 1.02
CA LEU A 73 2.02 -3.60 -0.15
C LEU A 73 3.03 -3.70 -1.29
N TYR A 74 3.30 -4.93 -1.72
CA TYR A 74 4.18 -5.27 -2.83
C TYR A 74 3.45 -6.03 -3.92
N GLN A 75 4.10 -6.13 -5.09
CA GLN A 75 3.61 -6.87 -6.24
C GLN A 75 4.69 -7.87 -6.70
N LEU A 76 4.31 -9.14 -6.83
CA LEU A 76 5.17 -10.21 -7.33
C LEU A 76 4.76 -10.61 -8.74
N HIS A 77 5.75 -10.61 -9.65
CA HIS A 77 5.62 -11.13 -11.00
C HIS A 77 6.52 -12.34 -11.20
N VAL A 78 6.08 -13.27 -12.05
CA VAL A 78 6.90 -14.40 -12.50
C VAL A 78 6.94 -14.40 -14.02
N SER A 79 8.13 -14.52 -14.61
CA SER A 79 8.29 -14.49 -16.07
C SER A 79 7.47 -15.59 -16.74
N GLN A 80 6.78 -15.26 -17.83
CA GLN A 80 5.99 -16.21 -18.61
C GLN A 80 4.85 -16.90 -17.82
N VAL A 81 4.38 -16.27 -16.74
CA VAL A 81 3.17 -16.67 -16.01
C VAL A 81 2.21 -15.49 -16.02
N LYS A 82 0.92 -15.76 -16.19
CA LYS A 82 -0.10 -14.72 -16.23
C LYS A 82 -0.23 -14.01 -14.88
N GLY A 83 -0.57 -12.73 -14.92
CA GLY A 83 -0.98 -11.98 -13.73
C GLY A 83 0.16 -11.58 -12.80
N SER A 84 -0.21 -11.08 -11.64
CA SER A 84 0.70 -10.67 -10.58
C SER A 84 0.01 -10.79 -9.23
N LEU A 85 0.75 -11.19 -8.20
CA LEU A 85 0.25 -11.26 -6.84
C LEU A 85 0.49 -9.92 -6.15
N PHE A 86 -0.57 -9.29 -5.65
CA PHE A 86 -0.45 -8.17 -4.71
C PHE A 86 -0.55 -8.71 -3.29
N PHE A 87 0.41 -8.36 -2.44
CA PHE A 87 0.48 -8.90 -1.09
C PHE A 87 1.22 -7.95 -0.14
N PHE A 88 0.86 -8.01 1.14
CA PHE A 88 1.63 -7.33 2.19
C PHE A 88 2.89 -8.13 2.51
N LEU A 89 4.03 -7.48 2.45
CA LEU A 89 5.31 -8.08 2.76
C LEU A 89 5.51 -8.11 4.27
N GLU A 90 5.38 -9.29 4.87
CA GLU A 90 5.52 -9.49 6.32
C GLU A 90 6.65 -10.47 6.63
N PRO A 91 7.39 -10.26 7.75
CA PRO A 91 8.37 -11.22 8.23
C PRO A 91 7.77 -12.61 8.42
N GLY A 92 8.42 -13.63 7.85
CA GLY A 92 7.99 -15.02 7.96
C GLY A 92 6.85 -15.42 7.01
N SER A 93 6.39 -14.50 6.16
CA SER A 93 5.36 -14.80 5.15
C SER A 93 5.83 -15.86 4.16
N LYS A 94 4.89 -16.72 3.76
CA LYS A 94 5.12 -17.79 2.79
C LYS A 94 4.14 -17.67 1.64
N ILE A 95 4.66 -17.66 0.42
CA ILE A 95 3.93 -17.54 -0.83
C ILE A 95 3.99 -18.89 -1.56
N GLN A 96 2.84 -19.49 -1.81
CA GLN A 96 2.71 -20.66 -2.66
C GLN A 96 2.23 -20.22 -4.04
N LEU A 97 3.08 -20.38 -5.05
CA LEU A 97 2.78 -19.92 -6.40
C LEU A 97 1.78 -20.85 -7.09
N ASP A 98 0.79 -20.24 -7.74
CA ASP A 98 -0.11 -20.95 -8.67
C ASP A 98 0.59 -21.20 -10.01
N THR A 99 0.37 -22.37 -10.60
CA THR A 99 1.02 -22.80 -11.85
C THR A 99 0.53 -22.05 -13.09
N THR A 100 -0.69 -21.48 -13.04
CA THR A 100 -1.37 -20.89 -14.19
C THR A 100 -1.42 -19.37 -14.16
N ASP A 101 -1.64 -18.80 -12.97
CA ASP A 101 -1.84 -17.36 -12.79
C ASP A 101 -1.32 -16.91 -11.42
N VAL A 102 -0.26 -16.10 -11.42
CA VAL A 102 0.40 -15.62 -10.21
C VAL A 102 -0.59 -14.89 -9.29
N SER A 103 -1.62 -14.24 -9.82
CA SER A 103 -2.63 -13.55 -9.01
C SER A 103 -3.47 -14.48 -8.11
N LYS A 104 -3.46 -15.79 -8.38
CA LYS A 104 -4.13 -16.82 -7.58
C LYS A 104 -3.22 -17.47 -6.54
N SER A 105 -1.96 -17.06 -6.47
CA SER A 105 -1.00 -17.55 -5.48
C SER A 105 -1.48 -17.27 -4.06
N ILE A 106 -1.15 -18.16 -3.13
CA ILE A 106 -1.63 -18.10 -1.75
C ILE A 106 -0.52 -17.54 -0.86
N VAL A 107 -0.85 -16.55 -0.02
CA VAL A 107 0.05 -16.03 1.01
C VAL A 107 -0.40 -16.51 2.38
N THR A 108 0.53 -17.07 3.14
CA THR A 108 0.32 -17.63 4.47
C THR A 108 1.30 -17.00 5.46
N ASN A 109 1.07 -17.21 6.76
CA ASN A 109 1.82 -16.60 7.87
C ASN A 109 1.82 -15.06 7.79
N SER A 110 0.65 -14.49 7.56
CA SER A 110 0.49 -13.04 7.49
C SER A 110 -0.88 -12.60 8.02
N LYS A 111 -0.91 -11.51 8.79
CA LYS A 111 -2.15 -10.88 9.27
C LYS A 111 -2.77 -9.98 8.20
N SER A 112 -1.96 -9.15 7.53
CA SER A 112 -2.50 -8.14 6.60
C SER A 112 -2.97 -8.73 5.27
N ASN A 113 -2.47 -9.89 4.85
CA ASN A 113 -2.87 -10.49 3.56
C ASN A 113 -4.33 -10.99 3.54
N PRO A 114 -4.82 -11.75 4.54
CA PRO A 114 -6.24 -12.05 4.66
C PRO A 114 -7.12 -10.81 4.74
N GLU A 115 -6.71 -9.79 5.51
CA GLU A 115 -7.44 -8.51 5.61
C GLU A 115 -7.51 -7.78 4.26
N TRP A 116 -6.39 -7.74 3.53
CA TRP A 116 -6.32 -7.15 2.20
C TRP A 116 -7.22 -7.87 1.22
N LYS A 117 -7.22 -9.21 1.25
CA LYS A 117 -8.12 -10.02 0.43
C LYS A 117 -9.58 -9.74 0.75
N LEU A 118 -9.94 -9.62 2.04
CA LEU A 118 -11.29 -9.29 2.47
C LEU A 118 -11.72 -7.90 1.95
N PHE A 119 -10.86 -6.89 2.10
CA PHE A 119 -11.10 -5.56 1.53
C PHE A 119 -11.29 -5.63 0.01
N GLN A 120 -10.42 -6.36 -0.70
CA GLN A 120 -10.53 -6.50 -2.14
C GLN A 120 -11.81 -7.20 -2.58
N ASP A 121 -12.16 -8.31 -1.94
CA ASP A 121 -13.32 -9.13 -2.33
C ASP A 121 -14.65 -8.42 -2.00
N ASN A 122 -14.71 -7.69 -0.88
CA ASN A 122 -15.95 -7.05 -0.43
C ASN A 122 -16.15 -5.63 -0.97
N LEU A 123 -15.07 -4.88 -1.22
CA LEU A 123 -15.15 -3.46 -1.59
C LEU A 123 -14.58 -3.20 -2.99
N GLN A 124 -13.29 -3.51 -3.21
CA GLN A 124 -12.60 -3.10 -4.44
C GLN A 124 -13.12 -3.81 -5.70
N LYS A 125 -13.25 -5.14 -5.69
CA LYS A 125 -13.64 -5.92 -6.87
C LYS A 125 -15.07 -5.63 -7.31
N PRO A 126 -16.08 -5.57 -6.42
CA PRO A 126 -17.42 -5.16 -6.82
C PRO A 126 -17.45 -3.77 -7.45
N TYR A 127 -16.69 -2.81 -6.90
CA TYR A 127 -16.52 -1.48 -7.48
C TYR A 127 -15.89 -1.55 -8.87
N ASP A 128 -14.75 -2.24 -9.02
CA ASP A 128 -14.02 -2.36 -10.29
C ASP A 128 -14.90 -2.97 -11.39
N GLN A 129 -15.73 -3.95 -11.04
CA GLN A 129 -16.69 -4.56 -11.96
C GLN A 129 -17.72 -3.53 -12.43
N ARG A 130 -18.38 -2.81 -11.51
CA ARG A 130 -19.38 -1.78 -11.86
C ARG A 130 -18.78 -0.65 -12.69
N ILE A 131 -17.60 -0.15 -12.32
CA ILE A 131 -16.91 0.90 -13.07
C ILE A 131 -16.57 0.46 -14.49
N ASN A 132 -16.13 -0.80 -14.68
CA ASN A 132 -15.91 -1.33 -16.02
C ASN A 132 -17.20 -1.34 -16.85
N ASP A 133 -18.31 -1.78 -16.28
CA ASP A 133 -19.61 -1.79 -16.95
C ASP A 133 -20.05 -0.36 -17.35
N TYR A 134 -19.93 0.60 -16.43
CA TYR A 134 -20.27 2.00 -16.68
C TYR A 134 -19.36 2.64 -17.72
N SER A 135 -18.06 2.34 -17.70
CA SER A 135 -17.09 2.78 -18.70
C SER A 135 -17.45 2.26 -20.11
N GLN A 136 -17.98 1.03 -20.21
CA GLN A 136 -18.46 0.51 -21.50
C GLN A 136 -19.75 1.20 -21.95
N GLY A 137 -20.65 1.53 -21.02
CA GLY A 137 -21.85 2.34 -21.28
C GLY A 137 -21.49 3.72 -21.82
N GLU A 138 -20.57 4.42 -21.15
CA GLU A 138 -20.06 5.73 -21.56
C GLU A 138 -19.47 5.67 -22.98
N LYS A 139 -18.64 4.66 -23.27
CA LYS A 139 -18.06 4.47 -24.61
C LYS A 139 -19.12 4.29 -25.69
N ARG A 140 -20.22 3.59 -25.41
CA ARG A 140 -21.34 3.45 -26.37
C ARG A 140 -22.07 4.78 -26.57
N ALA A 141 -22.41 5.47 -25.49
CA ALA A 141 -23.07 6.78 -25.55
C ALA A 141 -22.26 7.81 -26.36
N ARG A 142 -20.92 7.82 -26.20
CA ARG A 142 -20.02 8.66 -27.01
C ARG A 142 -20.07 8.34 -28.50
N LYS A 143 -20.13 7.05 -28.86
CA LYS A 143 -20.24 6.62 -30.25
C LYS A 143 -21.58 7.02 -30.88
N GLU A 144 -22.64 6.95 -30.10
CA GLU A 144 -24.01 7.32 -30.51
C GLU A 144 -24.26 8.84 -30.46
N ARG A 145 -23.30 9.63 -29.94
CA ARG A 145 -23.42 11.09 -29.75
C ARG A 145 -24.64 11.48 -28.91
N ASN A 146 -25.05 10.62 -27.98
CA ASN A 146 -26.18 10.87 -27.09
C ASN A 146 -25.66 11.52 -25.79
N ALA A 147 -25.92 12.82 -25.64
CA ALA A 147 -25.43 13.61 -24.50
C ALA A 147 -26.08 13.19 -23.16
N ASP A 148 -27.37 12.88 -23.15
CA ASP A 148 -28.08 12.49 -21.92
C ASP A 148 -27.58 11.13 -21.41
N SER A 149 -27.41 10.17 -22.33
CA SER A 149 -26.83 8.86 -22.01
C SER A 149 -25.38 9.00 -21.53
N LEU A 150 -24.61 9.90 -22.14
CA LEU A 150 -23.24 10.19 -21.70
C LEU A 150 -23.21 10.70 -20.27
N ASN A 151 -24.02 11.71 -19.96
CA ASN A 151 -24.10 12.29 -18.61
C ASN A 151 -24.53 11.24 -17.58
N PHE A 152 -25.53 10.42 -17.92
CA PHE A 152 -25.97 9.31 -17.05
C PHE A 152 -24.81 8.38 -16.65
N TRP A 153 -23.98 7.93 -17.60
CA TRP A 153 -22.87 7.03 -17.28
C TRP A 153 -21.74 7.71 -16.51
N VAL A 154 -21.49 8.99 -16.76
CA VAL A 154 -20.52 9.79 -15.99
C VAL A 154 -20.99 9.94 -14.55
N ASP A 155 -22.26 10.28 -14.33
CA ASP A 155 -22.84 10.43 -13.00
C ASP A 155 -22.80 9.10 -12.22
N LYS A 156 -23.08 7.98 -12.88
CA LYS A 156 -22.94 6.65 -12.25
C LYS A 156 -21.52 6.36 -11.79
N GLN A 157 -20.51 6.70 -12.58
CA GLN A 157 -19.11 6.55 -12.18
C GLN A 157 -18.74 7.47 -11.00
N ALA A 158 -19.25 8.70 -10.97
CA ALA A 158 -19.01 9.63 -9.88
C ALA A 158 -19.59 9.12 -8.56
N VAL A 159 -20.86 8.67 -8.57
CA VAL A 159 -21.54 8.09 -7.39
C VAL A 159 -20.79 6.86 -6.88
N GLU A 160 -20.39 5.97 -7.79
CA GLU A 160 -19.70 4.73 -7.43
C GLU A 160 -18.32 5.01 -6.80
N LYS A 161 -17.62 6.04 -7.30
CA LYS A 161 -16.35 6.50 -6.72
C LYS A 161 -16.53 7.08 -5.33
N GLU A 162 -17.56 7.89 -5.11
CA GLU A 162 -17.87 8.45 -3.79
C GLU A 162 -18.20 7.33 -2.79
N ASP A 163 -19.01 6.35 -3.20
CA ASP A 163 -19.36 5.19 -2.38
C ASP A 163 -18.12 4.36 -1.98
N LEU A 164 -17.20 4.10 -2.92
CA LEU A 164 -15.95 3.41 -2.58
C LEU A 164 -15.11 4.19 -1.57
N VAL A 165 -14.97 5.50 -1.75
CA VAL A 165 -14.21 6.36 -0.83
C VAL A 165 -14.85 6.31 0.56
N LYS A 166 -16.17 6.46 0.66
CA LYS A 166 -16.90 6.38 1.92
C LYS A 166 -16.67 5.03 2.62
N LYS A 167 -16.90 3.92 1.92
CA LYS A 167 -16.71 2.56 2.48
C LYS A 167 -15.27 2.27 2.86
N THR A 168 -14.31 2.85 2.14
CA THR A 168 -12.89 2.76 2.50
C THR A 168 -12.61 3.52 3.80
N GLY A 169 -13.20 4.69 3.99
CA GLY A 169 -13.11 5.46 5.24
C GLY A 169 -13.72 4.70 6.43
N GLU A 170 -14.89 4.09 6.24
CA GLU A 170 -15.55 3.21 7.23
C GLU A 170 -14.65 2.02 7.59
N TYR A 171 -14.10 1.33 6.59
CA TYR A 171 -13.17 0.21 6.82
C TYR A 171 -11.95 0.63 7.67
N ILE A 172 -11.34 1.78 7.37
CA ILE A 172 -10.20 2.33 8.13
C ILE A 172 -10.60 2.61 9.58
N ALA A 173 -11.77 3.22 9.78
CA ALA A 173 -12.31 3.56 11.09
C ALA A 173 -12.57 2.33 11.98
N ASP A 174 -12.98 1.22 11.37
CA ASP A 174 -13.32 -0.04 12.06
C ASP A 174 -12.11 -0.95 12.30
N HIS A 175 -11.01 -0.75 11.55
CA HIS A 175 -9.78 -1.54 11.66
C HIS A 175 -8.55 -0.64 11.91
N PRO A 176 -8.51 0.08 13.04
CA PRO A 176 -7.47 1.08 13.30
C PRO A 176 -6.07 0.48 13.53
N ASP A 177 -5.95 -0.80 13.86
CA ASP A 177 -4.69 -1.52 14.07
C ASP A 177 -4.19 -2.28 12.83
N SER A 178 -4.85 -2.10 11.68
CA SER A 178 -4.53 -2.79 10.43
C SER A 178 -3.51 -2.03 9.58
N TYR A 179 -2.49 -2.73 9.09
CA TYR A 179 -1.58 -2.19 8.07
C TYR A 179 -2.27 -1.97 6.72
N VAL A 180 -3.38 -2.66 6.47
CA VAL A 180 -4.25 -2.38 5.30
C VAL A 180 -4.87 -1.00 5.45
N SER A 181 -5.44 -0.67 6.61
CA SER A 181 -5.97 0.67 6.90
C SER A 181 -4.90 1.75 6.78
N LEU A 182 -3.68 1.49 7.30
CA LEU A 182 -2.55 2.40 7.18
C LEU A 182 -2.19 2.67 5.70
N TYR A 183 -2.14 1.62 4.88
CA TYR A 183 -1.90 1.72 3.45
C TYR A 183 -3.02 2.48 2.72
N LEU A 184 -4.29 2.14 2.99
CA LEU A 184 -5.46 2.75 2.38
C LEU A 184 -5.54 4.25 2.68
N LEU A 185 -5.24 4.65 3.92
CA LEU A 185 -5.20 6.06 4.30
C LEU A 185 -4.08 6.81 3.57
N LYS A 186 -2.89 6.20 3.41
CA LYS A 186 -1.78 6.79 2.63
C LYS A 186 -2.19 7.08 1.19
N ILE A 187 -2.79 6.11 0.51
CA ILE A 187 -3.13 6.27 -0.91
C ILE A 187 -4.35 7.18 -1.14
N ASN A 188 -5.25 7.27 -0.16
CA ASN A 188 -6.45 8.11 -0.21
C ASN A 188 -6.36 9.38 0.66
N TRP A 189 -5.13 9.79 1.02
CA TRP A 189 -4.92 10.88 1.99
C TRP A 189 -5.74 12.14 1.69
N TYR A 190 -5.78 12.58 0.43
CA TYR A 190 -6.48 13.81 0.08
C TYR A 190 -8.00 13.72 0.23
N ALA A 191 -8.58 12.53 0.10
CA ALA A 191 -9.99 12.31 0.36
C ALA A 191 -10.30 12.37 1.87
N PHE A 192 -9.39 11.85 2.70
CA PHE A 192 -9.62 11.66 4.14
C PHE A 192 -8.93 12.67 5.07
N LYS A 193 -8.16 13.64 4.54
CA LYS A 193 -7.34 14.57 5.34
C LYS A 193 -8.12 15.37 6.40
N ASN A 194 -9.43 15.49 6.26
CA ASN A 194 -10.31 16.23 7.18
C ASN A 194 -11.17 15.31 8.07
N ASP A 195 -11.09 13.99 7.88
CA ASP A 195 -12.02 13.02 8.50
C ASP A 195 -11.50 12.47 9.84
N LYS A 196 -10.36 12.98 10.30
CA LYS A 196 -9.67 12.57 11.53
C LYS A 196 -9.36 11.06 11.59
N LEU A 197 -9.19 10.42 10.44
CA LEU A 197 -8.90 8.98 10.37
C LEU A 197 -7.48 8.64 10.83
N PHE A 198 -6.53 9.57 10.68
CA PHE A 198 -5.15 9.36 11.12
C PHE A 198 -5.06 9.20 12.65
N GLU A 199 -5.76 10.06 13.38
CA GLU A 199 -5.79 10.08 14.85
C GLU A 199 -6.45 8.83 15.44
N ARG A 200 -7.27 8.13 14.65
CA ARG A 200 -7.89 6.87 15.03
C ARG A 200 -6.96 5.67 14.86
N LEU A 201 -5.89 5.77 14.05
CA LEU A 201 -4.95 4.67 13.86
C LEU A 201 -4.25 4.29 15.16
N ALA A 202 -4.00 2.99 15.34
CA ALA A 202 -3.33 2.49 16.53
C ALA A 202 -1.89 2.99 16.62
N LYS A 203 -1.52 3.51 17.81
CA LYS A 203 -0.17 4.03 18.09
C LYS A 203 0.93 2.98 17.99
N SER A 204 0.59 1.68 18.05
CA SER A 204 1.53 0.58 17.83
C SER A 204 2.20 0.65 16.45
N MET A 205 1.58 1.31 15.46
CA MET A 205 2.14 1.48 14.11
C MET A 205 3.09 2.68 13.98
N ALA A 206 3.33 3.46 15.04
CA ALA A 206 4.14 4.69 14.98
C ALA A 206 5.59 4.47 14.51
N GLY A 207 6.11 3.25 14.64
CA GLY A 207 7.42 2.88 14.10
C GLY A 207 7.48 2.86 12.57
N HIS A 208 6.35 2.64 11.90
CA HIS A 208 6.26 2.41 10.46
C HIS A 208 6.45 3.70 9.64
N ARG A 209 7.17 3.61 8.50
CA ARG A 209 7.47 4.74 7.61
C ARG A 209 6.19 5.43 7.11
N THR A 210 5.18 4.65 6.73
CA THR A 210 3.89 5.21 6.28
C THR A 210 3.19 5.98 7.40
N TYR A 211 3.26 5.50 8.64
CA TYR A 211 2.65 6.22 9.77
C TYR A 211 3.32 7.58 9.97
N LYS A 212 4.66 7.61 10.02
CA LYS A 212 5.44 8.85 10.16
C LYS A 212 5.18 9.83 9.02
N PHE A 213 5.05 9.32 7.79
CA PHE A 213 4.68 10.13 6.64
C PHE A 213 3.30 10.77 6.78
N LEU A 214 2.31 9.99 7.23
CA LEU A 214 0.94 10.47 7.47
C LEU A 214 0.90 11.48 8.63
N GLU A 215 1.65 11.24 9.70
CA GLU A 215 1.79 12.17 10.83
C GLU A 215 2.32 13.53 10.37
N GLU A 216 3.37 13.54 9.55
CA GLU A 216 3.93 14.78 9.01
C GLU A 216 2.93 15.51 8.11
N LYS A 217 2.19 14.77 7.28
CA LYS A 217 1.13 15.30 6.40
C LYS A 217 -0.03 15.88 7.21
N ASN A 218 -0.46 15.21 8.27
CA ASN A 218 -1.54 15.67 9.14
C ASN A 218 -1.17 17.00 9.80
N ARG A 219 0.01 17.05 10.43
CA ARG A 219 0.54 18.28 11.07
C ARG A 219 0.65 19.46 10.10
N LYS A 220 1.02 19.21 8.83
CA LYS A 220 1.05 20.27 7.80
C LYS A 220 -0.36 20.76 7.46
N THR A 221 -1.32 19.85 7.37
CA THR A 221 -2.72 20.17 7.05
C THR A 221 -3.37 21.02 8.15
N GLU A 222 -3.14 20.67 9.42
CA GLU A 222 -3.61 21.45 10.57
C GLU A 222 -3.04 22.87 10.56
N LYS A 223 -1.73 23.02 10.34
CA LYS A 223 -1.08 24.34 10.28
C LYS A 223 -1.65 25.22 9.16
N SER A 224 -1.91 24.64 7.99
CA SER A 224 -2.53 25.38 6.87
C SER A 224 -4.00 25.75 7.14
N GLY A 225 -4.75 24.90 7.84
CA GLY A 225 -6.13 25.19 8.24
C GLY A 225 -6.24 26.32 9.27
N VAL A 226 -5.29 26.40 10.20
CA VAL A 226 -5.23 27.48 11.21
C VAL A 226 -4.87 28.84 10.58
N LEU A 227 -4.07 28.87 9.52
CA LEU A 227 -3.72 30.11 8.81
C LEU A 227 -4.85 30.64 7.91
N GLY A 228 -5.73 29.77 7.41
CA GLY A 228 -6.89 30.16 6.58
C GLY A 228 -8.07 30.73 7.37
N HIS A 229 -8.10 30.60 8.70
CA HIS A 229 -9.15 31.14 9.57
C HIS A 229 -8.78 32.49 10.23
N ASN A 230 -7.55 32.98 10.04
CA ASN A 230 -7.05 34.24 10.60
C ASN A 230 -6.87 35.34 9.54
N LEU A 231 -7.55 35.22 8.39
CA LEU A 231 -7.67 36.21 7.33
C LEU A 231 -9.15 36.48 7.07
#